data_AF-B1L6Y0-F1
#
_entry.id   AF-B1L6Y0-F1
#
_cell.length_a   1.000
_cell.length_b   1.000
_cell.length_c   1.000
_cell.angle_alpha   90.00
_cell.angle_beta   90.00
_cell.angle_gamma   90.00
#
_symmetry.space_group_name_H-M   'P 1'
#
loop_
_entity.id
_entity.type
_entity.pdbx_description
1 polymer ?
#
loop_
_entity_poly.entity_id
_entity_poly.type
_entity_poly.pdbx_seq_one_letter_code
_entity_poly.pdbx_strand_id
1 'polypeptide(L)'
;MGKEVEDLESTISSAVRDLAKFYGYSSEKSLKFISDLTISFLRGILSSKQRFPELAGMMKGDDEWRVIAFYVKRTPTCNSPCFISHDLEGVIREYGFGNSHYIVMLRKMCEEK
;
A
#
# COMPACT_ATOMS: atom_id res chain seq x y z
N MET A 1 -12.38 13.22 -15.29
CA MET A 1 -11.40 12.12 -15.08
C MET A 1 -10.37 12.41 -14.00
N GLY A 2 -9.42 13.35 -14.14
CA GLY A 2 -8.42 13.60 -13.08
C GLY A 2 -9.01 14.07 -11.74
N LYS A 3 -9.89 15.08 -11.79
CA LYS A 3 -10.53 15.68 -10.61
C LYS A 3 -11.47 14.71 -9.85
N GLU A 4 -12.20 13.86 -10.56
CA GLU A 4 -13.11 12.87 -9.93
C GLU A 4 -12.34 11.78 -9.18
N VAL A 5 -11.17 11.40 -9.67
CA VAL A 5 -10.28 10.43 -8.98
C VAL A 5 -9.69 11.06 -7.72
N GLU A 6 -9.25 12.32 -7.79
CA GLU A 6 -8.75 13.07 -6.65
C GLU A 6 -9.82 13.21 -5.54
N ASP A 7 -11.07 13.46 -5.92
CA ASP A 7 -12.20 13.55 -4.98
C ASP A 7 -12.48 12.19 -4.28
N LEU A 8 -12.37 11.08 -5.01
CA LEU A 8 -12.51 9.73 -4.45
C LEU A 8 -11.37 9.38 -3.49
N GLU A 9 -10.12 9.67 -3.87
CA GLU A 9 -8.96 9.41 -3.01
C GLU A 9 -8.98 10.27 -1.74
N SER A 10 -9.46 11.51 -1.83
CA SER A 10 -9.70 12.37 -0.66
C SER A 10 -10.72 11.75 0.29
N THR A 11 -11.84 11.25 -0.25
CA THR A 11 -12.89 10.57 0.53
C THR A 11 -12.35 9.32 1.24
N ILE A 12 -11.61 8.47 0.50
CA ILE A 12 -10.97 7.27 1.06
C ILE A 12 -9.96 7.67 2.16
N SER A 13 -9.14 8.69 1.91
CA SER A 13 -8.16 9.17 2.88
C SER A 13 -8.82 9.61 4.19
N SER A 14 -9.95 10.33 4.11
CA SER A 14 -10.72 10.71 5.31
C SER A 14 -11.23 9.48 6.06
N ALA A 15 -11.86 8.53 5.37
CA ALA A 15 -12.40 7.33 5.99
C ALA A 15 -11.30 6.47 6.66
N VAL A 16 -10.15 6.33 6.02
CA VAL A 16 -9.00 5.61 6.57
C VAL A 16 -8.45 6.30 7.83
N ARG A 17 -8.39 7.63 7.84
CA ARG A 17 -7.95 8.38 9.02
C ARG A 17 -8.91 8.22 10.19
N ASP A 18 -10.21 8.21 9.94
CA ASP A 18 -11.20 8.00 10.99
C ASP A 18 -11.17 6.57 11.53
N LEU A 19 -10.97 5.57 10.66
CA LEU A 19 -10.71 4.20 11.07
C LEU A 19 -9.43 4.08 11.91
N ALA A 20 -8.34 4.73 11.50
CA ALA A 20 -7.09 4.73 12.25
C ALA A 20 -7.26 5.36 13.66
N LYS A 21 -8.04 6.44 13.79
CA LYS A 21 -8.40 7.00 15.10
C LYS A 21 -9.14 6.01 15.98
N PHE A 22 -10.09 5.25 15.41
CA PHE A 22 -10.81 4.20 16.12
C PHE A 22 -9.87 3.12 16.70
N TYR A 23 -8.79 2.80 15.99
CA TYR A 23 -7.74 1.88 16.47
C TYR A 23 -6.70 2.53 17.41
N GLY A 24 -6.89 3.78 17.82
CA GLY A 24 -6.05 4.46 18.81
C GLY A 24 -4.88 5.27 18.26
N TYR A 25 -4.77 5.43 16.94
CA TYR A 25 -3.78 6.34 16.36
C TYR A 25 -4.25 7.80 16.51
N SER A 26 -3.43 8.64 17.13
CA SER A 26 -3.81 10.02 17.46
C SER A 26 -2.96 11.09 16.77
N SER A 27 -1.72 10.76 16.38
CA SER A 27 -0.84 11.76 15.78
C SER A 27 -1.22 12.04 14.32
N GLU A 28 -1.22 13.31 13.93
CA GLU A 28 -1.49 13.71 12.54
C GLU A 28 -0.54 13.01 11.56
N LYS A 29 0.73 12.86 11.94
CA LYS A 29 1.73 12.15 11.14
C LYS A 29 1.34 10.68 10.91
N SER A 30 0.91 9.96 11.96
CA SER A 30 0.48 8.55 11.80
C SER A 30 -0.80 8.43 10.98
N LEU A 31 -1.78 9.32 11.20
CA LEU A 31 -3.03 9.30 10.44
C LEU A 31 -2.79 9.52 8.95
N LYS A 32 -2.00 10.55 8.60
CA LYS A 32 -1.61 10.82 7.21
C LYS A 32 -0.79 9.67 6.62
N PHE A 33 0.14 9.10 7.38
CA PHE A 33 0.95 7.99 6.91
C PHE A 33 0.11 6.76 6.54
N ILE A 34 -0.87 6.39 7.38
CA ILE A 34 -1.76 5.26 7.14
C ILE A 34 -2.66 5.51 5.91
N SER A 35 -3.18 6.73 5.74
CA SER A 35 -3.95 7.07 4.54
C SER A 35 -3.10 7.01 3.28
N ASP A 36 -1.89 7.58 3.30
CA ASP A 36 -0.99 7.61 2.14
C ASP A 36 -0.57 6.20 1.72
N LEU A 37 -0.28 5.32 2.68
CA LEU A 37 -0.01 3.90 2.41
C LEU A 37 -1.22 3.21 1.78
N THR A 38 -2.42 3.50 2.26
CA THR A 38 -3.66 2.88 1.75
C THR A 38 -3.94 3.32 0.32
N ILE A 39 -3.82 4.61 0.02
CA ILE A 39 -4.00 5.15 -1.34
C ILE A 39 -2.93 4.56 -2.28
N SER A 40 -1.68 4.51 -1.84
CA SER A 40 -0.59 3.92 -2.62
C SER A 40 -0.84 2.43 -2.92
N PHE A 41 -1.32 1.66 -1.94
CA PHE A 41 -1.74 0.27 -2.13
C PHE A 41 -2.84 0.13 -3.19
N LEU A 42 -3.90 0.95 -3.07
CA LEU A 42 -5.02 0.92 -4.01
C LEU A 42 -4.57 1.29 -5.43
N ARG A 43 -3.76 2.34 -5.60
CA ARG A 43 -3.17 2.70 -6.89
C ARG A 43 -2.34 1.56 -7.48
N GLY A 44 -1.54 0.88 -6.66
CA GLY A 44 -0.76 -0.29 -7.06
C GLY A 44 -1.63 -1.41 -7.62
N ILE A 45 -2.73 -1.76 -6.93
CA ILE A 45 -3.67 -2.78 -7.39
C ILE A 45 -4.43 -2.33 -8.64
N LEU A 46 -4.99 -1.13 -8.64
CA LEU A 46 -5.86 -0.66 -9.71
C LEU A 46 -5.09 -0.43 -11.02
N SER A 47 -3.81 -0.08 -10.94
CA SER A 47 -2.93 0.02 -12.11
C SER A 47 -2.44 -1.34 -12.63
N SER A 48 -2.68 -2.46 -11.92
CA SER A 48 -2.22 -3.80 -12.32
C SER A 48 -2.73 -4.21 -13.70
N LYS A 49 -3.97 -3.84 -14.05
CA LYS A 49 -4.59 -4.12 -15.36
C LYS A 49 -3.84 -3.43 -16.51
N GLN A 50 -3.28 -2.24 -16.26
CA GLN A 50 -2.45 -1.51 -17.21
C GLN A 50 -1.01 -2.06 -17.26
N ARG A 51 -0.48 -2.52 -16.12
CA ARG A 51 0.87 -3.10 -16.02
C ARG A 51 0.97 -4.49 -16.65
N PHE A 52 -0.14 -5.24 -16.73
CA PHE A 52 -0.21 -6.59 -17.30
C PHE A 52 -1.35 -6.74 -18.32
N PRO A 53 -1.27 -6.03 -19.47
CA PRO A 53 -2.35 -6.01 -20.45
C PRO A 53 -2.63 -7.40 -21.05
N GLU A 54 -1.61 -8.25 -21.19
CA GLU A 54 -1.74 -9.62 -21.71
C GLU A 54 -2.58 -10.51 -20.78
N LEU A 55 -2.29 -10.48 -19.47
CA LEU A 55 -3.07 -11.21 -18.45
C LEU A 55 -4.50 -10.67 -18.33
N ALA A 56 -4.66 -9.34 -18.41
CA ALA A 56 -5.98 -8.70 -18.41
C ALA A 56 -6.81 -9.06 -19.65
N GLY A 57 -6.17 -9.27 -20.81
CA GLY A 57 -6.83 -9.75 -22.02
C GLY A 57 -7.31 -11.19 -21.91
N MET A 58 -6.57 -12.03 -21.17
CA MET A 58 -6.90 -13.45 -20.95
C MET A 58 -7.96 -13.67 -19.87
N MET A 59 -8.05 -12.80 -18.87
CA MET A 59 -8.97 -12.90 -17.74
C MET A 59 -10.00 -11.76 -17.79
N LYS A 60 -11.19 -12.04 -18.34
CA LYS A 60 -12.29 -11.07 -18.52
C LYS A 60 -13.52 -11.44 -17.67
N GLY A 61 -14.39 -10.46 -17.43
CA GLY A 61 -15.63 -10.67 -16.68
C GLY A 61 -15.36 -11.14 -15.26
N ASP A 62 -16.03 -12.21 -14.83
CA ASP A 62 -15.90 -12.75 -13.47
C ASP A 62 -14.50 -13.28 -13.14
N ASP A 63 -13.59 -13.44 -14.11
CA ASP A 63 -12.21 -13.85 -13.84
C ASP A 63 -11.25 -12.67 -13.57
N GLU A 64 -11.70 -11.42 -13.69
CA GLU A 64 -10.84 -10.23 -13.48
C GLU A 64 -10.22 -10.18 -12.08
N TRP A 65 -10.89 -10.72 -11.05
CA TRP A 65 -10.34 -10.79 -9.70
C TRP A 65 -9.05 -11.63 -9.63
N ARG A 66 -8.84 -12.58 -10.55
CA ARG A 66 -7.61 -13.39 -10.59
C ARG A 66 -6.39 -12.56 -10.97
N VAL A 67 -6.55 -11.50 -11.75
CA VAL A 67 -5.47 -10.55 -12.06
C VAL A 67 -5.09 -9.77 -10.80
N ILE A 68 -6.09 -9.32 -10.04
CA ILE A 68 -5.90 -8.65 -8.74
C ILE A 68 -5.18 -9.60 -7.77
N ALA A 69 -5.67 -10.83 -7.63
CA ALA A 69 -5.08 -11.83 -6.75
C ALA A 69 -3.65 -12.20 -7.18
N PHE A 70 -3.39 -12.35 -8.48
CA PHE A 70 -2.05 -12.61 -9.02
C PHE A 70 -1.09 -11.47 -8.69
N TYR A 71 -1.53 -10.21 -8.83
CA TYR A 71 -0.72 -9.03 -8.50
C TYR A 71 -0.36 -8.98 -7.01
N VAL A 72 -1.36 -9.20 -6.13
CA VAL A 72 -1.16 -9.19 -4.67
C VAL A 72 -0.30 -10.38 -4.21
N LYS A 73 -0.49 -11.56 -4.79
CA LYS A 73 0.22 -12.79 -4.39
C LYS A 73 1.62 -12.90 -4.99
N ARG A 74 1.97 -12.08 -5.99
CA ARG A 74 3.19 -12.26 -6.78
C ARG A 74 4.40 -12.44 -5.86
N THR A 75 5.06 -13.58 -6.00
CA THR A 75 6.27 -13.89 -5.26
C THR A 75 7.28 -12.79 -5.56
N PRO A 76 7.82 -12.11 -4.55
CA PRO A 76 8.81 -11.09 -4.81
C PRO A 76 10.04 -11.74 -5.41
N THR A 77 10.43 -11.34 -6.61
CA THR A 77 11.78 -11.59 -7.09
C THR A 77 12.71 -10.76 -6.21
N CYS A 78 13.27 -11.42 -5.20
CA CYS A 78 14.02 -10.87 -4.08
C CYS A 78 15.06 -9.80 -4.46
N ASN A 79 14.96 -8.65 -3.81
CA ASN A 79 15.85 -8.27 -2.71
C ASN A 79 14.97 -7.65 -1.61
N SER A 80 15.08 -8.15 -0.38
CA SER A 80 14.24 -7.76 0.74
C SER A 80 14.22 -6.22 0.96
N PRO A 81 13.05 -5.58 1.21
CA PRO A 81 11.67 -6.07 1.19
C PRO A 81 10.81 -5.60 -0.02
N CYS A 82 9.66 -6.24 -0.22
CA CYS A 82 9.22 -6.86 -1.48
C CYS A 82 7.97 -6.30 -2.24
N PHE A 83 7.96 -6.45 -3.59
CA PHE A 83 7.07 -5.99 -4.71
C PHE A 83 5.51 -5.91 -4.66
N ILE A 84 4.91 -5.72 -3.49
CA ILE A 84 3.87 -4.65 -3.34
C ILE A 84 4.57 -3.34 -2.89
N SER A 85 5.82 -3.48 -2.43
CA SER A 85 6.58 -2.49 -1.72
C SER A 85 7.06 -1.34 -2.56
N HIS A 86 7.22 -1.33 -3.89
CA HIS A 86 7.85 -0.12 -4.48
C HIS A 86 7.02 1.15 -4.20
N ASP A 87 5.71 1.07 -4.42
CA ASP A 87 4.79 2.19 -4.20
C ASP A 87 4.61 2.47 -2.69
N LEU A 88 4.61 1.43 -1.83
CA LEU A 88 4.51 1.59 -0.36
C LEU A 88 5.83 2.03 0.30
N GLU A 89 6.96 1.47 -0.12
CA GLU A 89 8.34 1.80 0.25
C GLU A 89 8.65 3.24 -0.14
N GLY A 90 8.15 3.70 -1.29
CA GLY A 90 8.18 5.12 -1.66
C GLY A 90 7.57 5.98 -0.54
N VAL A 91 6.34 5.67 -0.12
CA VAL A 91 5.67 6.36 0.99
C VAL A 91 6.44 6.20 2.31
N ILE A 92 6.90 4.99 2.65
CA ILE A 92 7.68 4.72 3.88
C ILE A 92 8.94 5.59 3.93
N ARG A 93 9.66 5.70 2.80
CA ARG A 93 10.88 6.50 2.66
C ARG A 93 10.62 8.00 2.69
N GLU A 94 9.54 8.48 2.08
CA GLU A 94 9.10 9.88 2.18
C GLU A 94 8.86 10.31 3.62
N TYR A 95 8.42 9.38 4.47
CA TYR A 95 8.24 9.58 5.90
C TYR A 95 9.53 9.43 6.73
N GLY A 96 10.65 9.15 6.06
CA GLY A 96 11.99 9.02 6.64
C GLY A 96 12.28 7.66 7.26
N PHE A 97 11.41 6.66 7.09
CA PHE A 97 11.63 5.32 7.62
C PHE A 97 12.43 4.48 6.63
N GLY A 98 13.39 3.70 7.14
CA GLY A 98 14.34 2.96 6.30
C GLY A 98 14.98 1.81 7.07
N ASN A 99 15.92 1.12 6.44
CA ASN A 99 16.46 -0.15 6.95
C ASN A 99 17.06 -0.06 8.37
N SER A 100 17.77 1.03 8.69
CA SER A 100 18.32 1.23 10.04
C SER A 100 17.21 1.34 11.10
N HIS A 101 16.15 2.11 10.81
CA HIS A 101 14.98 2.25 11.68
C HIS A 101 14.28 0.90 11.89
N TYR A 102 14.13 0.11 10.82
CA TYR A 102 13.57 -1.24 10.89
C TYR A 102 14.38 -2.16 11.83
N ILE A 103 15.71 -2.19 11.67
CA ILE A 103 16.60 -2.99 12.53
C ILE A 103 16.50 -2.56 14.00
N VAL A 104 16.45 -1.25 14.27
CA VAL A 104 16.30 -0.74 15.64
C VAL A 104 14.98 -1.19 16.26
N MET A 105 13.87 -1.12 15.52
CA MET A 105 12.56 -1.57 16.01
C MET A 105 12.53 -3.07 16.27
N LEU A 106 13.09 -3.88 15.36
CA LEU A 106 13.20 -5.33 15.55
C LEU A 106 13.99 -5.69 16.82
N ARG A 107 15.14 -5.04 17.05
CA ARG A 107 15.95 -5.29 18.26
C ARG A 107 15.16 -5.02 19.53
N LYS A 108 14.45 -3.88 19.60
CA LYS A 108 13.60 -3.55 20.74
C LYS A 108 12.53 -4.62 21.00
N MET A 109 11.85 -5.09 19.96
CA MET A 109 10.83 -6.15 20.09
C MET A 109 11.41 -7.50 20.54
N CYS A 110 12.68 -7.77 20.25
CA CYS A 110 13.38 -8.99 20.67
C CYS A 110 14.00 -8.88 22.07
N GLU A 111 14.38 -7.68 22.51
CA GLU A 111 14.90 -7.39 23.85
C GLU A 111 13.77 -7.32 24.90
N GLU A 112 12.53 -7.03 24.49
CA GLU A 112 11.34 -7.07 25.33
C GLU A 112 10.74 -8.48 25.52
N LYS A 113 11.46 -9.54 25.09
CA LYS A 113 11.11 -10.95 25.30
C LYS A 113 12.09 -11.63 26.24
#